data_AF-A0A1I0Q281-F1
#
_entry.id   AF-A0A1I0Q281-F1
#
_cell.length_a   1.000
_cell.length_b   1.000
_cell.length_c   1.000
_cell.angle_alpha   90.00
_cell.angle_beta   90.00
_cell.angle_gamma   90.00
#
_symmetry.space_group_name_H-M   'P 1'
#
loop_
_entity.id
_entity.type
_entity.pdbx_description
1 polymer ?
#
loop_
_entity_poly.entity_id
_entity_poly.type
_entity_poly.pdbx_seq_one_letter_code
_entity_poly.pdbx_strand_id
1 'polypeptide(L)'
;MSRIYVSTYEENGVVRYALYDDGGENNLFTDNFDPVITDTREEAEARLAAYEAERSREEAAVPFTLEEAKKYAESHYWKFASTYAKTAPHEYCIKRWLVEEDKLLYERFVATMRANSVVGYFYGHKNDYLILGDHYYWYMSTPENMPVDLINMTTTDYLEFRDGAYYYKERKGLS
;
A
#
# COMPACT_ATOMS: atom_id res chain seq x y z
N MET A 1 -9.74 -27.33 -16.05
CA MET A 1 -8.43 -27.12 -15.40
C MET A 1 -8.71 -26.47 -14.06
N SER A 2 -8.13 -26.98 -12.98
CA SER A 2 -8.29 -26.39 -11.64
C SER A 2 -7.57 -25.05 -11.63
N ARG A 3 -8.22 -23.99 -11.16
CA ARG A 3 -7.58 -22.68 -10.94
C ARG A 3 -6.98 -22.65 -9.55
N ILE A 4 -5.83 -22.03 -9.40
CA ILE A 4 -5.18 -21.85 -8.10
C ILE A 4 -5.24 -20.38 -7.74
N TYR A 5 -5.78 -20.14 -6.55
CA TYR A 5 -6.05 -18.82 -6.03
C TYR A 5 -5.07 -18.51 -4.91
N VAL A 6 -4.63 -17.25 -4.83
CA VAL A 6 -3.95 -16.71 -3.66
C VAL A 6 -5.02 -16.03 -2.81
N SER A 7 -5.31 -16.59 -1.62
CA SER A 7 -6.30 -16.05 -0.68
C SER A 7 -5.74 -15.97 0.74
N THR A 8 -6.41 -15.24 1.63
CA THR A 8 -5.91 -15.00 2.98
C THR A 8 -6.17 -16.18 3.92
N TYR A 9 -5.32 -16.35 4.92
CA TYR A 9 -5.56 -17.16 6.12
C TYR A 9 -5.04 -16.39 7.34
N GLU A 10 -5.59 -16.69 8.51
CA GLU A 10 -5.10 -16.15 9.77
C GLU A 10 -4.34 -17.25 10.53
N GLU A 11 -3.11 -16.95 10.94
CA GLU A 11 -2.28 -17.82 11.77
C GLU A 11 -1.77 -17.01 12.95
N ASN A 12 -2.13 -17.41 14.17
CA ASN A 12 -1.73 -16.72 15.41
C ASN A 12 -2.08 -15.21 15.45
N GLY A 13 -3.23 -14.82 14.88
CA GLY A 13 -3.66 -13.42 14.81
C GLY A 13 -2.98 -12.60 13.70
N VAL A 14 -2.17 -13.25 12.85
CA VAL A 14 -1.50 -12.66 11.71
C VAL A 14 -2.19 -13.10 10.43
N VAL A 15 -2.59 -12.14 9.59
CA VAL A 15 -3.13 -12.43 8.26
C VAL A 15 -1.98 -12.64 7.28
N ARG A 16 -2.04 -13.75 6.54
CA ARG A 16 -1.09 -14.14 5.49
C ARG A 16 -1.86 -14.57 4.24
N TYR A 17 -1.23 -14.50 3.07
CA TYR A 17 -1.74 -15.16 1.88
C TYR A 17 -1.21 -16.59 1.74
N ALA A 18 -2.07 -17.52 1.30
CA ALA A 18 -1.76 -18.91 0.96
C ALA A 18 -2.43 -19.32 -0.35
N LEU A 19 -1.99 -20.47 -0.88
CA LEU A 19 -2.53 -21.08 -2.07
C LEU A 19 -3.74 -21.95 -1.75
N TYR A 20 -4.81 -21.79 -2.53
CA TYR A 20 -6.02 -22.60 -2.43
C TYR A 20 -6.37 -23.21 -3.78
N ASP A 21 -6.59 -24.53 -3.77
CA ASP A 21 -7.17 -25.26 -4.87
C ASP A 21 -8.70 -25.10 -4.79
N ASP A 22 -9.33 -24.48 -5.80
CA ASP A 22 -10.80 -24.37 -5.93
C ASP A 22 -11.55 -23.55 -4.84
N GLY A 23 -10.85 -22.70 -4.09
CA GLY A 23 -11.43 -21.79 -3.09
C GLY A 23 -12.16 -20.61 -3.74
N GLY A 24 -13.46 -20.46 -3.43
CA GLY A 24 -14.36 -19.48 -4.05
C GLY A 24 -13.88 -18.01 -4.04
N GLU A 25 -14.49 -17.19 -4.91
CA GLU A 25 -14.11 -15.81 -5.30
C GLU A 25 -13.93 -14.78 -4.15
N ASN A 26 -14.12 -15.16 -2.90
CA ASN A 26 -13.99 -14.26 -1.76
C ASN A 26 -12.52 -14.10 -1.36
N ASN A 27 -12.05 -12.85 -1.30
CA ASN A 27 -10.70 -12.43 -0.84
C ASN A 27 -9.52 -12.80 -1.74
N LEU A 28 -9.71 -12.74 -3.07
CA LEU A 28 -8.62 -12.87 -4.02
C LEU A 28 -7.55 -11.80 -3.79
N PHE A 29 -6.29 -12.22 -3.71
CA PHE A 29 -5.17 -11.28 -3.81
C PHE A 29 -5.20 -10.62 -5.20
N THR A 30 -5.02 -9.30 -5.23
CA THR A 30 -4.88 -8.54 -6.46
C THR A 30 -3.52 -7.89 -6.53
N ASP A 31 -2.89 -7.96 -7.69
CA ASP A 31 -1.65 -7.25 -8.03
C ASP A 31 -2.00 -6.26 -9.15
N ASN A 32 -1.80 -4.96 -8.90
CA ASN A 32 -2.23 -3.91 -9.85
C ASN A 32 -3.74 -3.98 -10.18
N PHE A 33 -4.56 -4.24 -9.16
CA PHE A 33 -6.03 -4.43 -9.27
C PHE A 33 -6.47 -5.67 -10.07
N ASP A 34 -5.54 -6.50 -10.54
CA ASP A 34 -5.83 -7.74 -11.26
C ASP A 34 -5.72 -8.93 -10.29
N PRO A 35 -6.71 -9.83 -10.22
CA PRO A 35 -6.62 -11.04 -9.41
C PRO A 35 -5.41 -11.90 -9.81
N VAL A 36 -4.66 -12.37 -8.82
CA VAL A 36 -3.56 -13.31 -9.05
C VAL A 36 -4.11 -14.73 -9.15
N ILE A 37 -4.23 -15.20 -10.39
CA ILE A 37 -4.72 -16.54 -10.74
C ILE A 37 -3.69 -17.20 -11.64
N THR A 38 -3.32 -18.44 -11.33
CA THR A 38 -2.38 -19.24 -12.13
C THR A 38 -3.02 -20.56 -12.57
N ASP A 39 -2.49 -21.13 -13.65
CA ASP A 39 -2.97 -22.41 -14.21
C ASP A 39 -2.33 -23.63 -13.53
N THR A 40 -1.19 -23.42 -12.85
CA THR A 40 -0.44 -24.50 -12.20
C THR A 40 -0.02 -24.12 -10.79
N ARG A 41 0.16 -25.15 -9.94
CA ARG A 41 0.59 -25.00 -8.55
C ARG A 41 2.00 -24.50 -8.45
N GLU A 42 2.88 -25.00 -9.32
CA GLU A 42 4.26 -24.57 -9.42
C GLU A 42 4.36 -23.07 -9.72
N GLU A 43 3.57 -22.54 -10.64
CA GLU A 43 3.51 -21.11 -10.93
C GLU A 43 3.01 -20.29 -9.72
N ALA A 44 1.99 -20.81 -9.03
CA ALA A 44 1.44 -20.16 -7.84
C ALA A 44 2.46 -20.09 -6.69
N GLU A 45 3.17 -21.20 -6.44
CA GLU A 45 4.22 -21.32 -5.42
C GLU A 45 5.41 -20.41 -5.75
N ALA A 46 5.85 -20.37 -7.01
CA ALA A 46 6.92 -19.49 -7.45
C ALA A 46 6.54 -18.01 -7.27
N ARG A 47 5.29 -17.63 -7.55
CA ARG A 47 4.82 -16.25 -7.39
C ARG A 47 4.70 -15.85 -5.93
N LEU A 48 4.17 -16.73 -5.07
CA LEU A 48 4.13 -16.49 -3.63
C LEU A 48 5.54 -16.31 -3.05
N ALA A 49 6.48 -17.19 -3.42
CA ALA A 49 7.88 -17.08 -3.00
C ALA A 49 8.53 -15.76 -3.47
N ALA A 50 8.17 -15.27 -4.67
CA ALA A 50 8.65 -13.98 -5.17
C ALA A 50 8.13 -12.80 -4.32
N TYR A 51 6.85 -12.81 -3.93
CA TYR A 51 6.29 -11.80 -3.04
C TYR A 51 6.93 -11.82 -1.65
N GLU A 52 7.16 -13.01 -1.09
CA GLU A 52 7.83 -13.16 0.21
C GLU A 52 9.30 -12.67 0.19
N ALA A 53 10.01 -12.95 -0.91
CA ALA A 53 11.37 -12.45 -1.10
C ALA A 53 11.39 -10.92 -1.25
N GLU A 54 10.44 -10.36 -2.00
CA GLU A 54 10.28 -8.91 -2.13
C GLU A 54 9.92 -8.25 -0.79
N ARG A 55 8.99 -8.84 -0.04
CA ARG A 55 8.63 -8.39 1.30
C ARG A 55 9.85 -8.36 2.23
N SER A 56 10.64 -9.44 2.23
CA SER A 56 11.86 -9.53 3.04
C SER A 56 12.87 -8.44 2.68
N ARG A 57 13.00 -8.10 1.39
CA ARG A 57 13.88 -7.02 0.93
C ARG A 57 13.37 -5.64 1.36
N GLU A 58 12.06 -5.41 1.26
CA GLU A 58 11.41 -4.18 1.72
C GLU A 58 11.59 -3.95 3.23
N GLU A 59 11.49 -5.01 4.04
CA GLU A 59 11.76 -4.95 5.50
C GLU A 59 13.23 -4.67 5.82
N ALA A 60 14.16 -5.18 5.00
CA ALA A 60 15.58 -4.94 5.15
C ALA A 60 16.04 -3.60 4.54
N ALA A 61 15.16 -2.87 3.87
CA ALA A 61 15.51 -1.63 3.19
C ALA A 61 15.89 -0.53 4.19
N VAL A 62 16.96 0.19 3.90
CA VAL A 62 17.40 1.33 4.73
C VAL A 62 16.49 2.53 4.47
N PRO A 63 15.78 3.06 5.48
CA PRO A 63 14.94 4.24 5.34
C PRO A 63 15.71 5.44 4.78
N PHE A 64 14.99 6.30 4.07
CA PHE A 64 15.46 7.63 3.73
C PHE A 64 15.48 8.52 4.98
N THR A 65 16.25 9.60 4.92
CA THR A 65 15.94 10.81 5.69
C THR A 65 14.62 11.41 5.20
N LEU A 66 13.91 12.19 6.03
CA LEU A 66 12.66 12.83 5.60
C LEU A 66 12.83 13.75 4.37
N GLU A 67 13.98 14.42 4.25
CA GLU A 67 14.31 15.25 3.09
C GLU A 67 14.50 14.45 1.81
N GLU A 68 15.18 13.30 1.89
CA GLU A 68 15.32 12.39 0.75
C GLU A 68 13.98 11.75 0.36
N ALA A 69 13.17 11.39 1.36
CA ALA A 69 11.84 10.84 1.14
C ALA A 69 10.94 11.84 0.41
N LYS A 70 11.00 13.12 0.80
CA LYS A 70 10.27 14.20 0.12
C LYS A 70 10.71 14.34 -1.33
N LYS A 71 12.03 14.38 -1.59
CA LYS A 71 12.57 14.45 -2.96
C LYS A 71 12.15 13.26 -3.82
N TYR A 72 12.19 12.05 -3.25
CA TYR A 72 11.70 10.85 -3.92
C TYR A 72 10.23 11.00 -4.29
N ALA A 73 9.37 11.39 -3.35
CA ALA A 73 7.94 11.52 -3.61
C ALA A 73 7.64 12.58 -4.69
N GLU A 74 8.35 13.71 -4.68
CA GLU A 74 8.18 14.80 -5.66
C GLU A 74 8.75 14.46 -7.06
N SER A 75 9.64 13.47 -7.17
CA SER A 75 10.25 13.08 -8.44
C SER A 75 9.49 12.00 -9.22
N HIS A 76 8.41 11.46 -8.67
CA HIS A 76 7.67 10.34 -9.25
C HIS A 76 6.30 10.74 -9.77
N TYR A 77 5.81 9.97 -10.73
CA TYR A 77 4.46 10.13 -11.26
C TYR A 77 3.43 9.62 -10.25
N TRP A 78 2.40 10.45 -10.04
CA TRP A 78 1.21 10.13 -9.25
C TRP A 78 -0.01 10.24 -10.15
N LYS A 79 -0.89 9.24 -10.05
CA LYS A 79 -2.13 9.19 -10.82
C LYS A 79 -3.29 9.61 -9.94
N PHE A 80 -4.09 10.56 -10.40
CA PHE A 80 -5.34 10.92 -9.73
C PHE A 80 -6.31 9.73 -9.64
N ALA A 81 -6.81 9.47 -8.42
CA ALA A 81 -7.82 8.46 -8.17
C ALA A 81 -9.22 9.01 -8.50
N SER A 82 -9.91 8.38 -9.45
CA SER A 82 -11.30 8.73 -9.77
C SER A 82 -12.28 8.30 -8.68
N THR A 83 -11.93 7.25 -7.95
CA THR A 83 -12.63 6.79 -6.75
C THR A 83 -12.49 7.84 -5.65
N TYR A 84 -13.64 8.25 -5.07
CA TYR A 84 -13.74 9.31 -4.05
C TYR A 84 -13.29 10.71 -4.49
N ALA A 85 -13.17 10.99 -5.79
CA ALA A 85 -12.77 12.33 -6.29
C ALA A 85 -13.57 13.50 -5.68
N LYS A 86 -14.84 13.29 -5.31
CA LYS A 86 -15.69 14.31 -4.67
C LYS A 86 -15.51 14.44 -3.15
N THR A 87 -15.24 13.33 -2.46
CA THR A 87 -15.30 13.26 -0.99
C THR A 87 -13.92 13.17 -0.34
N ALA A 88 -12.96 12.52 -1.00
CA ALA A 88 -11.58 12.32 -0.57
C ALA A 88 -10.64 12.26 -1.79
N PRO A 89 -10.42 13.39 -2.48
CA PRO A 89 -9.53 13.44 -3.64
C PRO A 89 -8.09 13.10 -3.22
N HIS A 90 -7.50 12.14 -3.92
CA HIS A 90 -6.15 11.68 -3.69
C HIS A 90 -5.52 11.20 -4.99
N GLU A 91 -4.21 11.00 -4.96
CA GLU A 91 -3.43 10.41 -6.03
C GLU A 91 -2.74 9.15 -5.52
N TYR A 92 -2.29 8.29 -6.43
CA TYR A 92 -1.60 7.07 -6.08
C TYR A 92 -0.45 6.76 -7.03
N CYS A 93 0.55 6.05 -6.52
CA CYS A 93 1.67 5.52 -7.26
C CYS A 93 1.71 4.00 -7.08
N ILE A 94 1.70 3.26 -8.20
CA ILE A 94 1.85 1.80 -8.20
C ILE A 94 3.29 1.45 -8.51
N LYS A 95 3.88 0.57 -7.68
CA LYS A 95 5.26 0.11 -7.81
C LYS A 95 5.55 -0.52 -9.18
N ARG A 96 4.58 -1.22 -9.77
CA ARG A 96 4.69 -1.85 -11.10
C ARG A 96 4.92 -0.86 -12.25
N TRP A 97 4.60 0.43 -12.09
CA TRP A 97 4.88 1.44 -13.11
C TRP A 97 6.34 1.90 -13.15
N LEU A 98 7.12 1.53 -12.12
CA LEU A 98 8.47 2.00 -11.92
C LEU A 98 9.48 1.09 -12.63
N VAL A 99 10.59 1.71 -13.06
CA VAL A 99 11.78 0.98 -13.47
C VAL A 99 12.43 0.31 -12.26
N GLU A 100 13.32 -0.67 -12.48
CA GLU A 100 13.83 -1.50 -11.40
C GLU A 100 14.59 -0.71 -10.33
N GLU A 101 15.36 0.31 -10.75
CA GLU A 101 16.07 1.20 -9.84
C GLU A 101 15.10 1.97 -8.92
N ASP A 102 13.98 2.44 -9.47
CA ASP A 102 12.96 3.18 -8.73
C ASP A 102 12.12 2.26 -7.83
N LYS A 103 11.95 0.97 -8.17
CA LYS A 103 11.31 0.00 -7.26
C LYS A 103 12.10 -0.21 -5.98
N LEU A 104 13.44 -0.20 -6.05
CA LEU A 104 14.28 -0.29 -4.86
C LEU A 104 14.16 0.99 -4.01
N LEU A 105 14.04 2.16 -4.64
CA LEU A 105 13.76 3.41 -3.94
C LEU A 105 12.36 3.41 -3.32
N TYR A 106 11.37 2.82 -3.98
CA TYR A 106 10.02 2.62 -3.45
C TYR A 106 10.04 1.82 -2.15
N GLU A 107 10.79 0.72 -2.10
CA GLU A 107 10.94 -0.09 -0.88
C GLU A 107 11.56 0.71 0.27
N ARG A 108 12.57 1.54 -0.02
CA ARG A 108 13.13 2.47 0.96
C ARG A 108 12.12 3.52 1.42
N PHE A 109 11.25 3.99 0.53
CA PHE A 109 10.17 4.92 0.88
C PHE A 109 9.14 4.26 1.81
N VAL A 110 8.74 3.01 1.53
CA VAL A 110 7.89 2.20 2.43
C VAL A 110 8.56 2.00 3.80
N ALA A 111 9.85 1.66 3.84
CA ALA A 111 10.59 1.55 5.09
C ALA A 111 10.61 2.88 5.87
N THR A 112 10.70 4.01 5.16
CA THR A 112 10.62 5.35 5.75
C THR A 112 9.25 5.62 6.36
N MET A 113 8.17 5.27 5.66
CA MET A 113 6.80 5.38 6.18
C MET A 113 6.65 4.57 7.47
N ARG A 114 7.10 3.32 7.51
CA ARG A 114 7.04 2.48 8.73
C ARG A 114 7.76 3.09 9.92
N ALA A 115 8.90 3.72 9.68
CA ALA A 115 9.72 4.30 10.74
C ALA A 115 9.22 5.67 11.24
N ASN A 116 8.47 6.43 10.43
CA ASN A 116 8.18 7.85 10.69
C ASN A 116 6.69 8.22 10.63
N SER A 117 5.80 7.27 10.33
CA SER A 117 4.37 7.56 10.27
C SER A 117 3.80 7.96 11.63
N VAL A 118 2.79 8.82 11.58
CA VAL A 118 1.94 9.21 12.70
C VAL A 118 0.56 8.60 12.55
N VAL A 119 -0.16 8.46 13.66
CA VAL A 119 -1.53 7.93 13.64
C VAL A 119 -2.48 8.94 12.99
N GLY A 120 -3.23 8.45 12.01
CA GLY A 120 -4.29 9.17 11.33
C GLY A 120 -5.61 8.41 11.33
N TYR A 121 -6.71 9.10 11.06
CA TYR A 121 -8.05 8.52 10.95
C TYR A 121 -8.77 9.01 9.71
N PHE A 122 -9.24 8.07 8.89
CA PHE A 122 -10.09 8.33 7.73
C PHE A 122 -11.49 7.81 8.01
N TYR A 123 -12.49 8.70 8.13
CA TYR A 123 -13.87 8.35 8.55
C TYR A 123 -13.92 7.41 9.78
N GLY A 124 -13.04 7.63 10.76
CA GLY A 124 -12.95 6.80 11.98
C GLY A 124 -12.07 5.55 11.87
N HIS A 125 -11.61 5.19 10.67
CA HIS A 125 -10.68 4.09 10.45
C HIS A 125 -9.24 4.53 10.67
N LYS A 126 -8.53 3.89 11.61
CA LYS A 126 -7.11 4.15 11.90
C LYS A 126 -6.25 3.81 10.68
N ASN A 127 -5.31 4.70 10.37
CA ASN A 127 -4.28 4.56 9.35
C ASN A 127 -2.95 5.12 9.89
N ASP A 128 -1.86 4.80 9.20
CA ASP A 128 -0.54 5.37 9.46
C ASP A 128 -0.18 6.33 8.33
N TYR A 129 0.09 7.59 8.67
CA TYR A 129 0.38 8.67 7.72
C TYR A 129 1.82 9.14 7.85
N LEU A 130 2.56 9.11 6.75
CA LEU A 130 3.82 9.85 6.66
C LEU A 130 3.52 11.26 6.18
N ILE A 131 3.87 12.29 6.94
CA ILE A 131 3.65 13.70 6.57
C ILE A 131 4.97 14.30 6.08
N LEU A 132 5.00 14.79 4.84
CA LEU A 132 6.16 15.47 4.25
C LEU A 132 5.73 16.81 3.65
N GLY A 133 5.91 17.89 4.40
CA GLY A 133 5.46 19.22 4.00
C GLY A 133 3.93 19.29 3.86
N ASP A 134 3.46 19.69 2.67
CA ASP A 134 2.04 19.90 2.39
C ASP A 134 1.30 18.62 1.95
N HIS A 135 1.99 17.48 1.94
CA HIS A 135 1.43 16.19 1.57
C HIS A 135 1.54 15.17 2.69
N TYR A 136 0.58 14.25 2.73
CA TYR A 136 0.68 13.04 3.52
C TYR A 136 0.45 11.80 2.65
N TYR A 137 1.10 10.71 3.06
CA TYR A 137 1.19 9.47 2.31
C TYR A 137 0.71 8.31 3.17
N TRP A 138 0.03 7.34 2.55
CA TRP A 138 -0.41 6.11 3.20
C TRP A 138 -0.49 4.97 2.21
N TYR A 139 -0.42 3.74 2.70
CA TYR A 139 -0.78 2.55 1.93
C TYR A 139 -1.77 1.74 2.76
N MET A 140 -2.59 0.93 2.09
CA MET A 140 -3.52 0.04 2.78
C MET A 140 -2.76 -1.09 3.45
N SER A 141 -3.23 -1.55 4.61
CA SER A 141 -2.64 -2.72 5.28
C SER A 141 -2.60 -3.91 4.32
N THR A 142 -1.40 -4.39 4.03
CA THR A 142 -1.16 -5.64 3.31
C THR A 142 -0.97 -6.77 4.33
N PRO A 143 -1.29 -8.03 3.99
CA PRO A 143 -0.89 -9.17 4.80
C PRO A 143 0.63 -9.21 4.99
N GLU A 144 1.08 -9.80 6.11
CA GLU A 144 2.49 -9.69 6.52
C GLU A 144 3.48 -10.23 5.50
N ASN A 145 3.07 -11.22 4.70
CA ASN A 145 3.90 -11.83 3.67
C ASN A 145 3.82 -11.11 2.30
N MET A 146 3.21 -9.93 2.22
CA MET A 146 3.07 -9.17 0.97
C MET A 146 3.75 -7.80 1.04
N PRO A 147 4.52 -7.44 0.00
CA PRO A 147 5.09 -6.11 -0.11
C PRO A 147 4.00 -5.08 -0.38
N VAL A 148 4.32 -3.81 -0.14
CA VAL A 148 3.44 -2.70 -0.53
C VAL A 148 3.59 -2.47 -2.04
N ASP A 149 2.47 -2.47 -2.75
CA ASP A 149 2.43 -2.30 -4.21
C ASP A 149 1.82 -0.96 -4.64
N LEU A 150 1.09 -0.29 -3.75
CA LEU A 150 0.44 1.00 -3.98
C LEU A 150 0.57 1.92 -2.77
N ILE A 151 1.02 3.15 -3.02
CA ILE A 151 1.01 4.25 -2.05
C ILE A 151 0.06 5.32 -2.56
N ASN A 152 -0.76 5.85 -1.66
CA ASN A 152 -1.61 7.00 -1.89
C ASN A 152 -0.95 8.25 -1.32
N MET A 153 -1.29 9.40 -1.90
CA MET A 153 -0.94 10.71 -1.38
C MET A 153 -2.11 11.69 -1.52
N THR A 154 -2.16 12.67 -0.63
CA THR A 154 -2.98 13.87 -0.81
C THR A 154 -2.45 14.99 0.07
N THR A 155 -3.09 16.16 0.02
CA THR A 155 -2.65 17.33 0.78
C THR A 155 -3.05 17.26 2.26
N THR A 156 -2.17 17.76 3.13
CA THR A 156 -2.43 17.95 4.56
C THR A 156 -3.56 18.93 4.84
N ASP A 157 -4.00 19.72 3.84
CA ASP A 157 -5.20 20.56 3.93
C ASP A 157 -6.47 19.75 4.23
N TYR A 158 -6.46 18.43 4.04
CA TYR A 158 -7.54 17.53 4.43
C TYR A 158 -7.41 16.94 5.83
N LEU A 159 -6.41 17.36 6.60
CA LEU A 159 -6.21 16.90 7.96
C LEU A 159 -6.55 17.97 8.99
N GLU A 160 -7.06 17.51 10.12
CA GLU A 160 -7.17 18.25 11.38
C GLU A 160 -6.40 17.46 12.44
N PHE A 161 -5.53 18.13 13.20
CA PHE A 161 -4.87 17.51 14.35
C PHE A 161 -5.69 17.77 15.61
N ARG A 162 -6.13 16.70 16.28
CA ARG A 162 -6.86 16.77 17.55
C ARG A 162 -6.61 15.52 18.36
N ASP A 163 -6.65 15.62 19.68
CA ASP A 163 -6.52 14.49 20.60
C ASP A 163 -5.27 13.60 20.35
N GLY A 164 -4.17 14.21 19.86
CA GLY A 164 -2.91 13.52 19.58
C GLY A 164 -2.86 12.73 18.27
N ALA A 165 -3.86 12.85 17.39
CA ALA A 165 -3.90 12.18 16.10
C ALA A 165 -4.42 13.09 14.98
N TYR A 166 -4.15 12.70 13.74
CA TYR A 166 -4.69 13.39 12.56
C TYR A 166 -6.03 12.78 12.15
N TYR A 167 -6.97 13.62 11.75
CA TYR A 167 -8.29 13.20 11.30
C TYR A 167 -8.58 13.81 9.93
N TYR A 168 -9.12 13.01 9.03
CA TYR A 168 -9.64 13.50 7.77
C TYR A 168 -10.80 14.48 8.03
N LYS A 169 -10.66 15.72 7.55
CA LYS A 169 -11.72 16.73 7.58
C LYS A 169 -12.34 16.84 6.19
N GLU A 170 -13.60 16.44 6.09
CA GLU A 170 -14.36 16.51 4.85
C GLU A 170 -14.53 17.95 4.36
N ARG A 171 -14.44 18.15 3.04
CA ARG A 171 -14.80 19.44 2.43
C ARG A 171 -16.31 19.63 2.52
N LYS A 172 -16.75 20.53 3.41
CA LYS A 172 -18.12 21.05 3.37
C LYS A 172 -18.29 21.85 2.07
N GLY A 173 -19.23 21.45 1.20
CA GLY A 173 -19.71 22.29 0.09
C GLY A 173 -19.43 21.83 -1.34
N LEU A 174 -18.99 20.59 -1.58
CA LEU A 174 -18.95 20.00 -2.93
C LEU A 174 -20.13 19.03 -3.11
N SER A 175 -21.34 19.58 -3.22
CA SER A 175 -22.54 18.87 -3.70
C SER A 175 -22.70 19.06 -5.20
#